data_AF-A0A821P5Y6-F1
#
_entry.id   AF-A0A821P5Y6-F1
#
_cell.length_a   1.000
_cell.length_b   1.000
_cell.length_c   1.000
_cell.angle_alpha   90.00
_cell.angle_beta   90.00
_cell.angle_gamma   90.00
#
_symmetry.space_group_name_H-M   'P 1'
#
loop_
_entity.id
_entity.type
_entity.pdbx_description
1 polymer ?
#
loop_
_entity_poly.entity_id
_entity_poly.type
_entity_poly.pdbx_seq_one_letter_code
_entity_poly.pdbx_strand_id
1 'polypeptide(L)'
;MNVSYETFKYLFSIWSLPLTDIIQSIIAVLTFTFLSRTKFDPVDFHPIYDRQKVQFITTYLCLKPYSVEENFWFGHQPCSNTDLSMIIYEWYYNIPAVQWPKEAGFRVGTNTPYRYVIIHIKYSQSIINDIYGEQITMTRTRPKYKIGTYQIATNKFAFQSRSISLYRVRHHELQSIFKGNLHWPQTFYQLPNSIDIQANDYLIGTCIYEHKSSKYLR
;
A
#
# COMPACT_ATOMS: atom_id res chain seq x y z
N MET A 1 13.68 -0.02 -31.56
CA MET A 1 13.52 0.15 -30.10
C MET A 1 12.16 -0.41 -29.73
N ASN A 2 12.10 -1.67 -29.29
CA ASN A 2 10.83 -2.32 -28.97
C ASN A 2 10.62 -2.25 -27.46
N VAL A 3 9.82 -1.29 -27.02
CA VAL A 3 9.26 -1.29 -25.66
C VAL A 3 8.13 -2.32 -25.67
N SER A 4 8.31 -3.47 -25.01
CA SER A 4 7.23 -4.45 -24.86
C SER A 4 6.30 -4.00 -23.73
N TYR A 5 5.16 -3.42 -24.09
CA TYR A 5 4.07 -3.19 -23.15
C TYR A 5 3.31 -4.51 -22.98
N GLU A 6 3.52 -5.22 -21.89
CA GLU A 6 2.65 -6.34 -21.53
C GLU A 6 1.42 -5.77 -20.79
N THR A 7 0.40 -5.41 -21.55
CA THR A 7 -0.92 -5.06 -21.01
C THR A 7 -1.65 -6.36 -20.66
N PHE A 8 -1.57 -6.79 -19.41
CA PHE A 8 -2.26 -7.99 -18.94
C PHE A 8 -3.75 -7.70 -18.73
N LYS A 9 -4.56 -7.93 -19.79
CA LYS A 9 -6.02 -8.06 -19.68
C LYS A 9 -6.36 -9.53 -19.47
N TYR A 10 -6.73 -9.92 -18.26
CA TYR A 10 -7.37 -11.21 -18.02
C TYR A 10 -8.73 -11.02 -17.34
N LEU A 11 -9.74 -11.60 -18.01
CA LEU A 11 -11.12 -11.73 -17.58
C LEU A 11 -11.23 -13.05 -16.81
N PHE A 12 -11.71 -13.04 -15.57
CA PHE A 12 -11.99 -14.29 -14.83
C PHE A 12 -13.42 -14.31 -14.31
N SER A 13 -14.10 -15.43 -14.58
CA SER A 13 -15.41 -15.82 -14.05
C SER A 13 -15.21 -16.78 -12.88
N ILE A 14 -15.83 -16.50 -11.73
CA ILE A 14 -15.77 -17.36 -10.53
C ILE A 14 -17.17 -17.92 -10.26
N TRP A 15 -17.24 -19.24 -10.05
CA TRP A 15 -18.42 -19.95 -9.54
C TRP A 15 -18.46 -19.87 -8.01
N SER A 16 -19.65 -19.60 -7.48
CA SER A 16 -19.93 -19.39 -6.05
C SER A 16 -20.12 -20.68 -5.26
N LEU A 17 -19.83 -20.62 -3.95
CA LEU A 17 -20.72 -21.20 -2.94
C LEU A 17 -20.84 -20.21 -1.75
N PRO A 18 -22.07 -19.92 -1.27
CA PRO A 18 -22.33 -18.87 -0.29
C PRO A 18 -22.41 -19.46 1.11
N LEU A 19 -21.56 -19.03 2.06
CA LEU A 19 -21.83 -19.26 3.48
C LEU A 19 -21.35 -18.07 4.31
N THR A 20 -22.35 -17.43 4.92
CA THR A 20 -22.31 -16.51 6.06
C THR A 20 -21.92 -15.05 5.80
N ASP A 21 -22.92 -14.18 6.00
CA ASP A 21 -22.79 -12.75 6.22
C ASP A 21 -21.80 -12.49 7.35
N ILE A 22 -20.67 -11.84 7.02
CA ILE A 22 -19.91 -10.82 7.76
C ILE A 22 -18.56 -10.78 7.07
N ILE A 23 -18.49 -10.12 5.90
CA ILE A 23 -17.17 -9.80 5.35
C ILE A 23 -17.16 -8.43 4.69
N GLN A 24 -16.54 -7.47 5.38
CA GLN A 24 -16.40 -6.08 4.93
C GLN A 24 -15.02 -5.78 4.30
N SER A 25 -14.15 -6.77 4.05
CA SER A 25 -12.91 -6.55 3.28
C SER A 25 -12.52 -7.82 2.52
N ILE A 26 -12.32 -7.68 1.21
CA ILE A 26 -11.82 -8.75 0.33
C ILE A 26 -10.41 -8.36 -0.05
N ILE A 27 -9.43 -9.15 0.40
CA ILE A 27 -8.09 -9.11 -0.17
C ILE A 27 -8.15 -10.03 -1.39
N ALA A 28 -8.51 -9.46 -2.53
CA ALA A 28 -8.46 -10.15 -3.81
C ALA A 28 -6.99 -10.33 -4.20
N VAL A 29 -6.46 -11.51 -3.90
CA VAL A 29 -5.12 -11.85 -4.33
C VAL A 29 -5.18 -12.35 -5.75
N LEU A 30 -4.93 -11.45 -6.68
CA LEU A 30 -4.25 -11.91 -7.88
C LEU A 30 -2.88 -12.41 -7.40
N THR A 31 -2.81 -13.71 -7.05
CA THR A 31 -1.56 -14.45 -6.92
C THR A 31 -1.01 -14.51 -8.33
N PHE A 32 -0.42 -13.39 -8.78
CA PHE A 32 0.65 -13.48 -9.73
C PHE A 32 1.73 -14.24 -8.98
N THR A 33 1.71 -15.56 -9.11
CA THR A 33 2.91 -16.37 -8.92
C THR A 33 3.84 -15.98 -10.06
N PHE A 34 4.35 -14.75 -10.02
CA PHE A 34 5.51 -14.36 -10.78
C PHE A 34 6.67 -15.05 -10.08
N LEU A 35 6.81 -16.35 -10.34
CA LEU A 35 8.13 -16.97 -10.48
C LEU A 35 8.81 -16.35 -11.72
N SER A 36 8.85 -15.03 -11.78
CA SER A 36 9.67 -14.36 -12.74
C SER A 36 11.10 -14.62 -12.33
N ARG A 37 11.81 -15.30 -13.22
CA ARG A 37 13.27 -15.41 -13.22
C ARG A 37 13.95 -14.07 -13.55
N THR A 38 13.17 -13.00 -13.72
CA THR A 38 13.58 -11.69 -14.21
C THR A 38 13.24 -10.57 -13.23
N LYS A 39 14.07 -9.53 -13.20
CA LYS A 39 13.87 -8.35 -12.35
C LYS A 39 12.97 -7.36 -13.07
N PHE A 40 11.97 -6.85 -12.37
CA PHE A 40 11.07 -5.82 -12.87
C PHE A 40 10.96 -4.70 -11.85
N ASP A 41 10.62 -3.52 -12.32
CA ASP A 41 10.39 -2.36 -11.48
C ASP A 41 8.98 -1.78 -11.77
N PRO A 42 8.04 -1.75 -10.80
CA PRO A 42 6.78 -1.02 -10.90
C PRO A 42 7.04 0.48 -11.03
N VAL A 43 6.42 1.10 -12.03
CA VAL A 43 6.63 2.53 -12.36
C VAL A 43 5.34 3.35 -12.41
N ASP A 44 4.17 2.71 -12.57
CA ASP A 44 2.88 3.42 -12.62
C ASP A 44 1.72 2.51 -12.18
N PHE A 45 0.66 3.13 -11.67
CA PHE A 45 -0.45 2.49 -10.98
C PHE A 45 -1.77 3.12 -11.42
N HIS A 46 -2.72 2.31 -11.89
CA HIS A 46 -4.02 2.76 -12.36
C HIS A 46 -5.16 1.93 -11.74
N PRO A 47 -5.99 2.52 -10.87
CA PRO A 47 -7.07 1.80 -10.22
C PRO A 47 -8.20 1.48 -11.22
N ILE A 48 -8.68 0.24 -11.20
CA ILE A 48 -9.85 -0.24 -11.92
C ILE A 48 -10.96 -0.42 -10.90
N TYR A 49 -11.99 0.42 -10.93
CA TYR A 49 -12.96 0.46 -9.84
C TYR A 49 -14.34 0.96 -10.26
N ASP A 50 -15.34 0.66 -9.43
CA ASP A 50 -16.67 1.28 -9.46
C ASP A 50 -16.82 2.20 -8.24
N ARG A 51 -17.20 3.45 -8.51
CA ARG A 51 -17.31 4.54 -7.54
C ARG A 51 -18.28 4.25 -6.40
N GLN A 52 -19.27 3.38 -6.61
CA GLN A 52 -20.26 3.04 -5.60
C GLN A 52 -19.81 1.85 -4.74
N LYS A 53 -18.90 1.03 -5.26
CA LYS A 53 -18.54 -0.26 -4.64
C LYS A 53 -17.18 -0.28 -3.98
N VAL A 54 -16.21 0.46 -4.50
CA VAL A 54 -14.82 0.43 -4.01
C VAL A 54 -14.53 1.70 -3.22
N GLN A 55 -14.13 1.54 -1.96
CA GLN A 55 -13.75 2.63 -1.07
C GLN A 55 -12.28 3.02 -1.24
N PHE A 56 -11.38 2.03 -1.19
CA PHE A 56 -9.95 2.21 -1.40
C PHE A 56 -9.28 0.93 -1.92
N ILE A 57 -8.11 1.10 -2.54
CA ILE A 57 -7.24 0.03 -3.03
C ILE A 57 -5.84 0.25 -2.47
N THR A 58 -5.24 -0.78 -1.90
CA THR A 58 -3.87 -0.73 -1.37
C THR A 58 -3.05 -1.86 -1.97
N THR A 59 -1.84 -1.54 -2.40
CA THR A 59 -0.93 -2.51 -3.02
C THR A 59 0.30 -2.72 -2.14
N TYR A 60 0.54 -3.99 -1.82
CA TYR A 60 1.63 -4.44 -0.98
C TYR A 60 2.63 -5.28 -1.77
N LEU A 61 3.88 -5.26 -1.32
CA LEU A 61 4.90 -6.21 -1.69
C LEU A 61 5.21 -7.15 -0.53
N CYS A 62 5.33 -8.44 -0.84
CA CYS A 62 5.67 -9.50 0.11
C CYS A 62 6.70 -10.47 -0.49
N LEU A 63 7.46 -11.16 0.37
CA LEU A 63 8.17 -12.39 0.01
C LEU A 63 7.22 -13.59 -0.04
N LYS A 64 6.25 -13.65 0.87
CA LYS A 64 5.26 -14.72 1.01
C LYS A 64 3.88 -14.14 1.34
N PRO A 65 2.84 -14.39 0.51
CA PRO A 65 1.48 -13.95 0.81
C PRO A 65 0.94 -14.63 2.08
N TYR A 66 -0.13 -14.07 2.65
CA TYR A 66 -0.82 -14.68 3.79
C TYR A 66 -1.33 -16.08 3.46
N SER A 67 -2.01 -16.24 2.31
CA SER A 67 -2.44 -17.52 1.77
C SER A 67 -1.79 -17.78 0.41
N VAL A 68 -1.35 -19.01 0.18
CA VAL A 68 -0.89 -19.51 -1.13
C VAL A 68 -1.85 -20.54 -1.73
N GLU A 69 -2.79 -21.05 -0.93
CA GLU A 69 -3.75 -22.09 -1.32
C GLU A 69 -5.03 -21.49 -1.89
N GLU A 70 -5.40 -20.29 -1.43
CA GLU A 70 -6.59 -19.58 -1.87
C GLU A 70 -6.23 -18.51 -2.90
N ASN A 71 -7.10 -18.35 -3.91
CA ASN A 71 -6.99 -17.28 -4.91
C ASN A 71 -7.41 -15.91 -4.36
N PHE A 72 -8.01 -15.83 -3.18
CA PHE A 72 -8.31 -14.60 -2.47
C PHE A 72 -8.61 -14.96 -1.03
N TRP A 73 -8.44 -14.00 -0.12
CA TRP A 73 -8.83 -14.21 1.27
C TRP A 73 -9.45 -12.94 1.84
N PHE A 74 -10.11 -13.12 2.96
CA PHE A 74 -10.76 -12.05 3.67
C PHE A 74 -9.92 -11.59 4.86
N GLY A 75 -10.07 -10.33 5.25
CA GLY A 75 -9.35 -9.73 6.38
C GLY A 75 -8.41 -8.60 5.96
N HIS A 76 -7.42 -8.32 6.80
CA HIS A 76 -6.51 -7.18 6.65
C HIS A 76 -5.04 -7.57 6.47
N GLN A 77 -4.72 -8.85 6.57
CA GLN A 77 -3.33 -9.34 6.56
C GLN A 77 -2.87 -9.64 5.12
N PRO A 78 -1.92 -8.88 4.53
CA PRO A 78 -1.50 -9.08 3.14
C PRO A 78 -0.40 -10.14 2.98
N CYS A 79 0.54 -10.20 3.92
CA CYS A 79 1.69 -11.12 3.88
C CYS A 79 1.62 -12.13 5.03
N SER A 80 2.39 -13.21 4.93
CA SER A 80 2.57 -14.16 6.03
C SER A 80 3.02 -13.46 7.32
N ASN A 81 2.65 -13.99 8.48
CA ASN A 81 3.06 -13.45 9.80
C ASN A 81 4.59 -13.43 10.01
N THR A 82 5.33 -14.16 9.17
CA THR A 82 6.79 -14.25 9.20
C THR A 82 7.47 -13.32 8.21
N ASP A 83 6.70 -12.51 7.48
CA ASP A 83 7.17 -11.70 6.37
C ASP A 83 6.85 -10.21 6.56
N LEU A 84 7.68 -9.36 5.98
CA LEU A 84 7.49 -7.91 6.00
C LEU A 84 6.59 -7.49 4.83
N SER A 85 5.57 -6.68 5.13
CA SER A 85 4.74 -6.05 4.12
C SER A 85 5.24 -4.64 3.82
N MET A 86 5.43 -4.34 2.54
CA MET A 86 5.74 -2.98 2.08
C MET A 86 4.58 -2.44 1.27
N ILE A 87 3.92 -1.39 1.76
CA ILE A 87 2.93 -0.64 0.97
C ILE A 87 3.67 0.16 -0.10
N ILE A 88 3.26 0.00 -1.36
CA ILE A 88 3.85 0.70 -2.51
C ILE A 88 2.88 1.63 -3.23
N TYR A 89 1.57 1.45 -3.02
CA TYR A 89 0.56 2.33 -3.57
C TYR A 89 -0.72 2.27 -2.74
N GLU A 90 -1.39 3.40 -2.62
CA GLU A 90 -2.70 3.54 -1.97
C GLU A 90 -3.54 4.50 -2.79
N TRP A 91 -4.71 4.04 -3.21
CA TRP A 91 -5.71 4.85 -3.87
C TRP A 91 -6.96 4.94 -3.01
N TYR A 92 -7.50 6.15 -2.89
CA TYR A 92 -8.73 6.42 -2.17
C TYR A 92 -9.69 7.18 -3.08
N TYR A 93 -10.97 6.82 -3.05
CA TYR A 93 -11.98 7.49 -3.88
C TYR A 93 -12.01 9.00 -3.62
N ASN A 94 -12.03 9.80 -4.70
CA ASN A 94 -11.99 11.27 -4.68
C ASN A 94 -10.72 11.92 -4.12
N ILE A 95 -9.65 11.16 -3.86
CA ILE A 95 -8.35 11.72 -3.51
C ILE A 95 -7.44 11.64 -4.74
N PRO A 96 -6.78 12.75 -5.14
CA PRO A 96 -5.81 12.71 -6.22
C PRO A 96 -4.74 11.66 -5.94
N ALA A 97 -4.54 10.73 -6.88
CA ALA A 97 -3.49 9.73 -6.75
C ALA A 97 -2.12 10.40 -6.76
N VAL A 98 -1.24 9.96 -5.87
CA VAL A 98 0.16 10.40 -5.86
C VAL A 98 0.82 10.03 -7.18
N GLN A 99 1.34 11.03 -7.86
CA GLN A 99 2.15 10.83 -9.05
C GLN A 99 3.57 10.46 -8.62
N TRP A 100 4.02 9.29 -9.05
CA TRP A 100 5.40 8.87 -8.83
C TRP A 100 6.37 9.64 -9.74
N PRO A 101 7.61 9.87 -9.31
CA PRO A 101 8.63 10.46 -10.19
C PRO A 101 8.87 9.57 -11.41
N LYS A 102 8.82 10.15 -12.63
CA LYS A 102 8.89 9.43 -13.91
C LYS A 102 10.11 8.51 -14.10
N GLU A 103 11.19 8.74 -13.35
CA GLU A 103 12.46 8.00 -13.46
C GLU A 103 12.71 7.06 -12.25
N ALA A 104 11.70 6.89 -11.39
CA ALA A 104 11.79 6.10 -10.19
C ALA A 104 10.92 4.83 -10.28
N GLY A 105 11.36 3.74 -9.64
CA GLY A 105 10.55 2.53 -9.52
C GLY A 105 10.92 1.70 -8.30
N PHE A 106 10.01 0.83 -7.88
CA PHE A 106 10.26 -0.16 -6.83
C PHE A 106 11.02 -1.33 -7.40
N ARG A 107 11.80 -2.06 -6.58
CA ARG A 107 12.53 -3.23 -7.08
C ARG A 107 11.87 -4.54 -6.67
N VAL A 108 11.35 -5.30 -7.62
CA VAL A 108 10.65 -6.58 -7.37
C VAL A 108 11.23 -7.75 -8.18
N GLY A 109 10.88 -8.98 -7.79
CA GLY A 109 11.23 -10.21 -8.50
C GLY A 109 12.40 -10.97 -7.88
N THR A 110 13.17 -11.69 -8.71
CA THR A 110 14.21 -12.62 -8.20
C THR A 110 15.32 -11.88 -7.44
N ASN A 111 15.78 -12.47 -6.34
CA ASN A 111 16.82 -11.92 -5.45
C ASN A 111 16.44 -10.59 -4.79
N THR A 112 15.14 -10.33 -4.62
CA THR A 112 14.61 -9.29 -3.74
C THR A 112 13.77 -9.95 -2.63
N PRO A 113 13.53 -9.25 -1.52
CA PRO A 113 12.55 -9.68 -0.52
C PRO A 113 11.09 -9.48 -0.98
N TYR A 114 10.86 -9.08 -2.24
CA TYR A 114 9.55 -8.69 -2.78
C TYR A 114 9.25 -9.50 -4.04
N ARG A 115 8.64 -10.68 -3.85
CA ARG A 115 8.33 -11.63 -4.92
C ARG A 115 6.87 -11.60 -5.35
N TYR A 116 5.98 -11.20 -4.45
CA TYR A 116 4.54 -11.15 -4.67
C TYR A 116 4.06 -9.71 -4.56
N VAL A 117 3.11 -9.39 -5.43
CA VAL A 117 2.31 -8.16 -5.37
C VAL A 117 0.93 -8.56 -4.88
N ILE A 118 0.47 -7.91 -3.81
CA ILE A 118 -0.83 -8.19 -3.19
C ILE A 118 -1.69 -6.95 -3.31
N ILE A 119 -2.87 -7.10 -3.90
CA ILE A 119 -3.85 -6.02 -4.03
C ILE A 119 -4.93 -6.25 -2.97
N HIS A 120 -5.14 -5.26 -2.12
CA HIS A 120 -6.19 -5.24 -1.12
C HIS A 120 -7.24 -4.24 -1.54
N ILE A 121 -8.50 -4.67 -1.59
CA ILE A 121 -9.61 -3.82 -2.00
C ILE A 121 -10.62 -3.73 -0.85
N LYS A 122 -10.87 -2.51 -0.39
CA LYS A 122 -11.95 -2.25 0.56
C LYS A 122 -13.21 -1.90 -0.21
N TYR A 123 -14.24 -2.72 -0.03
CA TYR A 123 -15.55 -2.48 -0.61
C TYR A 123 -16.45 -1.70 0.35
N SER A 124 -17.29 -0.83 -0.21
CA SER A 124 -18.31 -0.05 0.49
C SER A 124 -19.53 -0.89 0.87
N GLN A 125 -19.72 -2.03 0.20
CA GLN A 125 -20.86 -2.93 0.35
C GLN A 125 -20.46 -4.36 0.03
N SER A 126 -21.29 -5.33 0.43
CA SER A 126 -21.10 -6.74 0.06
C SER A 126 -21.12 -6.89 -1.46
N ILE A 127 -20.19 -7.68 -1.96
CA ILE A 127 -20.02 -7.97 -3.38
C ILE A 127 -19.92 -9.49 -3.56
N ILE A 128 -20.56 -10.00 -4.62
CA ILE A 128 -20.58 -11.43 -4.92
C ILE A 128 -19.51 -11.76 -5.96
N ASN A 129 -19.33 -10.89 -6.96
CA ASN A 129 -18.36 -11.02 -8.02
C ASN A 129 -17.98 -9.63 -8.51
N ASP A 130 -16.68 -9.40 -8.71
CA ASP A 130 -16.17 -8.21 -9.34
C ASP A 130 -14.84 -8.47 -10.05
N ILE A 131 -14.40 -7.47 -10.81
CA ILE A 131 -13.14 -7.48 -11.57
C ILE A 131 -12.32 -6.24 -11.24
N TYR A 132 -12.60 -5.59 -10.10
CA TYR A 132 -11.91 -4.38 -9.70
C TYR A 132 -10.53 -4.74 -9.16
N GLY A 133 -9.64 -3.74 -9.15
CA GLY A 133 -8.26 -3.93 -8.75
C GLY A 133 -7.40 -2.84 -9.34
N GLU A 134 -6.22 -3.21 -9.80
CA GLU A 134 -5.23 -2.25 -10.24
C GLU A 134 -4.46 -2.75 -11.45
N GLN A 135 -4.34 -1.89 -12.45
CA GLN A 135 -3.38 -2.06 -13.52
C GLN A 135 -2.04 -1.46 -13.08
N ILE A 136 -1.00 -2.30 -13.05
CA ILE A 136 0.35 -1.86 -12.64
C ILE A 136 1.30 -1.97 -13.83
N THR A 137 1.95 -0.86 -14.17
CA THR A 137 2.92 -0.82 -15.25
C THR A 137 4.29 -1.27 -14.74
N MET A 138 4.81 -2.36 -15.30
CA MET A 138 6.13 -2.92 -15.01
C MET A 138 7.14 -2.56 -16.10
N THR A 139 8.40 -2.36 -15.73
CA THR A 139 9.51 -2.24 -16.69
C THR A 139 10.66 -3.20 -16.36
N ARG A 140 11.37 -3.68 -17.39
CA ARG A 140 12.67 -4.37 -17.25
C ARG A 140 13.84 -3.40 -17.26
N THR A 141 13.64 -2.20 -17.81
CA THR A 141 14.66 -1.16 -17.88
C THR A 141 14.81 -0.59 -16.49
N ARG A 142 16.00 -0.76 -15.92
CA ARG A 142 16.32 -0.30 -14.57
C ARG A 142 16.05 1.22 -14.45
N PRO A 143 15.14 1.66 -13.57
CA PRO A 143 14.92 3.07 -13.30
C PRO A 143 16.19 3.73 -12.77
N LYS A 144 16.29 5.04 -13.00
CA LYS A 144 17.42 5.84 -12.54
C LYS A 144 17.43 5.95 -11.01
N TYR A 145 16.26 6.07 -10.41
CA TYR A 145 16.07 6.13 -8.97
C TYR A 145 15.31 4.91 -8.45
N LYS A 146 15.67 4.42 -7.27
CA LYS A 146 14.91 3.38 -6.59
C LYS A 146 13.99 4.01 -5.55
N ILE A 147 12.75 3.56 -5.51
CA ILE A 147 11.80 3.95 -4.48
C ILE A 147 11.93 3.00 -3.29
N GLY A 148 11.92 3.57 -2.09
CA GLY A 148 11.91 2.85 -0.83
C GLY A 148 11.04 3.60 0.19
N THR A 149 10.72 2.94 1.31
CA THR A 149 9.93 3.52 2.38
C THR A 149 10.72 3.49 3.69
N TYR A 150 10.57 4.54 4.49
CA TYR A 150 10.98 4.56 5.88
C TYR A 150 9.72 4.43 6.74
N GLN A 151 9.58 3.35 7.49
CA GLN A 151 8.47 3.16 8.41
C GLN A 151 8.90 3.59 9.82
N ILE A 152 8.17 4.55 10.38
CA ILE A 152 8.33 5.00 11.76
C ILE A 152 7.04 4.66 12.48
N ALA A 153 7.13 3.73 13.43
CA ALA A 153 5.99 3.23 14.18
C ALA A 153 6.24 3.29 15.68
N THR A 154 5.17 3.25 16.45
CA THR A 154 5.21 3.16 17.92
C THR A 154 4.41 1.94 18.36
N ASN A 155 4.86 1.31 19.44
CA ASN A 155 4.19 0.15 20.04
C ASN A 155 3.05 0.56 21.00
N LYS A 156 2.74 1.86 21.13
CA LYS A 156 1.66 2.35 22.00
C LYS A 156 0.31 2.34 21.25
N PHE A 157 -0.39 1.22 21.33
CA PHE A 157 -1.68 0.98 20.66
C PHE A 157 -2.93 1.47 21.41
N ALA A 158 -2.80 1.90 22.67
CA ALA A 158 -3.97 2.09 23.55
C ALA A 158 -4.81 3.35 23.30
N PHE A 159 -4.37 4.27 22.43
CA PHE A 159 -5.06 5.55 22.22
C PHE A 159 -5.25 5.88 20.75
N GLN A 160 -6.41 6.44 20.42
CA GLN A 160 -6.67 6.99 19.10
C GLN A 160 -5.83 8.26 18.93
N SER A 161 -4.89 8.23 17.99
CA SER A 161 -4.11 9.43 17.66
C SER A 161 -4.96 10.41 16.84
N ARG A 162 -4.79 11.71 17.13
CA ARG A 162 -5.44 12.81 16.43
C ARG A 162 -4.60 13.32 15.27
N SER A 163 -3.30 13.44 15.48
CA SER A 163 -2.37 13.96 14.47
C SER A 163 -1.02 13.30 14.53
N ILE A 164 -0.38 13.22 13.37
CA ILE A 164 0.97 12.72 13.17
C ILE A 164 1.85 13.82 12.59
N SER A 165 3.11 13.88 13.01
CA SER A 165 4.10 14.78 12.42
C SER A 165 5.43 14.05 12.24
N LEU A 166 6.18 14.46 11.23
CA LEU A 166 7.53 13.96 10.95
C LEU A 166 8.49 15.15 10.83
N TYR A 167 9.64 15.03 11.49
CA TYR A 167 10.69 16.02 11.49
C TYR A 167 12.05 15.40 11.13
N ARG A 168 12.92 16.22 10.55
CA ARG A 168 14.35 15.96 10.39
C ARG A 168 15.13 16.86 11.33
N VAL A 169 16.11 16.31 12.05
CA VAL A 169 17.09 17.08 12.80
C VAL A 169 18.46 16.95 12.15
N ARG A 170 19.05 18.09 11.79
CA ARG A 170 20.41 18.19 11.22
C ARG A 170 21.12 19.37 11.88
N HIS A 171 22.32 19.16 12.41
CA HIS A 171 23.09 20.20 13.11
C HIS A 171 22.29 20.95 14.20
N HIS A 172 21.51 20.21 15.00
CA HIS A 172 20.60 20.74 16.04
C HIS A 172 19.42 21.58 15.54
N GLU A 173 19.21 21.68 14.22
CA GLU A 173 18.05 22.35 13.63
C GLU A 173 16.93 21.36 13.35
N LEU A 174 15.72 21.67 13.83
CA LEU A 174 14.51 20.88 13.61
C LEU A 174 13.74 21.42 12.39
N GLN A 175 13.63 20.61 11.33
CA GLN A 175 12.83 20.92 10.15
C GLN A 175 11.59 20.03 10.08
N SER A 176 10.40 20.63 9.95
CA SER A 176 9.15 19.88 9.70
C SER A 176 9.14 19.31 8.28
N ILE A 177 8.94 18.01 8.16
CA ILE A 177 8.76 17.31 6.88
C ILE A 177 7.26 17.20 6.57
N PHE A 178 6.48 16.73 7.52
CA PHE A 178 5.05 16.45 7.33
C PHE A 178 4.27 16.66 8.62
N LYS A 179 3.02 17.09 8.49
CA LYS A 179 2.02 17.11 9.57
C LYS A 179 0.68 16.71 8.99
N GLY A 180 0.07 15.67 9.56
CA GLY A 180 -1.18 15.08 9.10
C GLY A 180 -2.19 14.87 10.22
N ASN A 181 -3.45 14.71 9.84
CA ASN A 181 -4.55 14.35 10.72
C ASN A 181 -5.00 12.92 10.40
N LEU A 182 -5.16 12.05 11.40
CA LEU A 182 -5.53 10.65 11.18
C LEU A 182 -6.99 10.43 10.80
N HIS A 183 -7.82 11.48 10.81
CA HIS A 183 -9.15 11.45 10.21
C HIS A 183 -9.12 11.62 8.69
N TRP A 184 -7.99 12.05 8.12
CA TRP A 184 -7.84 12.10 6.68
C TRP A 184 -7.73 10.68 6.11
N PRO A 185 -8.09 10.49 4.83
CA PRO A 185 -7.88 9.22 4.14
C PRO A 185 -6.45 8.74 4.30
N GLN A 186 -6.28 7.46 4.61
CA GLN A 186 -4.97 6.84 4.72
C GLN A 186 -4.48 6.51 3.31
N THR A 187 -3.77 7.48 2.73
CA THR A 187 -3.11 7.37 1.42
C THR A 187 -1.78 8.13 1.47
N PHE A 188 -0.97 7.98 0.43
CA PHE A 188 0.23 8.78 0.27
C PHE A 188 -0.14 10.25 0.02
N TYR A 189 0.58 11.15 0.68
CA TYR A 189 0.48 12.59 0.45
C TYR A 189 1.78 13.08 -0.16
N GLN A 190 1.68 13.86 -1.24
CA GLN A 190 2.86 14.53 -1.79
C GLN A 190 3.36 15.59 -0.82
N LEU A 191 4.66 15.57 -0.55
CA LEU A 191 5.30 16.63 0.21
C LEU A 191 5.35 17.90 -0.65
N PRO A 192 5.11 19.09 -0.06
CA PRO A 192 5.13 20.35 -0.81
C PRO A 192 6.52 20.69 -1.34
N ASN A 193 7.58 20.24 -0.65
CA ASN A 193 8.97 20.45 -1.03
C ASN A 193 9.72 19.12 -0.99
N SER A 194 10.71 18.97 -1.87
CA SER A 194 11.66 17.86 -1.78
C SER A 194 12.54 18.03 -0.54
N ILE A 195 12.75 16.94 0.19
CA ILE A 195 13.59 16.91 1.38
C ILE A 195 14.62 15.82 1.20
N ASP A 196 15.89 16.17 1.38
CA ASP A 196 16.98 15.23 1.42
C ASP A 196 17.13 14.65 2.83
N ILE A 197 17.48 13.37 2.92
CA ILE A 197 17.85 12.73 4.20
C ILE A 197 19.28 12.22 4.00
N GLN A 198 20.20 12.67 4.84
CA GLN A 198 21.63 12.37 4.76
C GLN A 198 22.07 11.50 5.94
N ALA A 199 23.28 10.96 5.81
CA ALA A 199 23.93 10.31 6.95
C ALA A 199 24.04 11.30 8.12
N ASN A 200 23.81 10.79 9.34
CA ASN A 200 23.78 11.54 10.60
C ASN A 200 22.58 12.47 10.82
N ASP A 201 21.59 12.49 9.92
CA ASP A 201 20.30 13.09 10.24
C ASP A 201 19.53 12.21 11.24
N TYR A 202 18.76 12.86 12.13
CA TYR A 202 17.77 12.16 12.94
C TYR A 202 16.37 12.39 12.37
N LEU A 203 15.58 11.32 12.24
CA LEU A 203 14.17 11.41 11.91
C LEU A 203 13.35 11.24 13.19
N ILE A 204 12.42 12.17 13.43
CA ILE A 204 11.57 12.16 14.61
C ILE A 204 10.10 12.12 14.16
N GLY A 205 9.44 11.00 14.40
CA GLY A 205 8.00 10.86 14.25
C GLY A 205 7.30 11.14 15.59
N THR A 206 6.25 11.97 15.57
CA THR A 206 5.44 12.26 16.75
C THR A 206 3.97 11.98 16.47
N CYS A 207 3.29 11.32 17.41
CA CYS A 207 1.84 11.13 17.38
C CYS A 207 1.22 11.83 18.59
N ILE A 208 0.22 12.67 18.38
CA ILE A 208 -0.58 13.27 19.45
C ILE A 208 -1.81 12.41 19.64
N TYR A 209 -2.08 11.99 20.88
CA TYR A 209 -3.19 11.14 21.23
C TYR A 209 -4.27 11.92 21.96
N GLU A 210 -5.54 11.63 21.67
CA GLU A 210 -6.66 12.12 22.47
C GLU A 210 -7.11 11.02 23.42
N HIS A 211 -7.09 11.34 24.72
CA HIS A 211 -7.73 10.49 25.72
C HIS A 211 -9.23 10.78 25.69
N LYS A 212 -10.01 9.93 25.00
CA LYS A 212 -11.45 9.89 25.26
C LYS A 212 -11.61 9.32 26.66
N SER A 213 -11.95 10.15 27.64
CA SER A 213 -12.42 9.65 28.93
C SER A 213 -13.53 8.64 28.64
N SER A 214 -13.34 7.41 29.09
CA SER A 214 -14.35 6.40 28.90
C SER A 214 -15.61 6.88 29.62
N LYS A 215 -16.72 6.92 28.88
CA LYS A 215 -18.07 6.98 29.47
C LYS A 215 -18.43 5.67 30.22
N TYR A 216 -17.41 4.92 30.66
CA TYR A 216 -17.49 3.60 31.29
C TYR A 216 -16.75 3.60 32.65
N LEU A 217 -16.87 4.70 33.39
CA LEU A 217 -16.81 4.69 34.85
C LEU A 217 -18.23 4.95 35.38
N ARG A 218 -19.11 3.94 35.23
CA ARG A 218 -20.28 3.71 36.07
C ARG A 218 -20.53 2.20 36.12
#